data_AF-A0A9W7TGG3-F1
#
_entry.id   AF-A0A9W7TGG3-F1
#
_cell.length_a   1.000
_cell.length_b   1.000
_cell.length_c   1.000
_cell.angle_alpha   90.00
_cell.angle_beta   90.00
_cell.angle_gamma   90.00
#
_symmetry.space_group_name_H-M   'P 1'
#
loop_
_entity.id
_entity.type
_entity.pdbx_description
1 polymer ?
#
loop_
_entity_poly.entity_id
_entity_poly.type
_entity_poly.pdbx_seq_one_letter_code
_entity_poly.pdbx_strand_id
1 'polypeptide(L)'
;MRTLIFVAWVLFYVSFLLAMRRMWAGKYVRSPLARNLFLNMVTESEIPGHETQKWYHCCPDMLGERVRSLFVQSHLDADTEAFLSRSVEKSSWLFTQLYHSLFSTIFSPVMSRTSINGFLARGSMFVFSKEQFQRLLQISPEWKGERMLDLGAGDGGVTEVMGAYFNEVYATEVSVPMKWHLQRKQYSLLGIDEWHRTGFQYDLISCLNLLDRCDEPFKLLSEIKKSLVPGTGRLILAAVLPFQPYVETGKMIGVTKTIVQ
;
A
#
# COMPACT_ATOMS: atom_id res chain seq x y z
N MET A 1 11.01 -54.16 1.67
CA MET A 1 10.18 -53.34 0.74
C MET A 1 10.11 -51.86 1.13
N ARG A 2 9.74 -51.49 2.37
CA ARG A 2 9.59 -50.07 2.78
C ARG A 2 10.86 -49.22 2.67
N THR A 3 12.03 -49.77 2.99
CA THR A 3 13.32 -49.07 2.89
C THR A 3 13.76 -48.83 1.44
N LEU A 4 13.49 -49.77 0.53
CA LEU A 4 13.80 -49.60 -0.90
C LEU A 4 12.92 -48.52 -1.56
N ILE A 5 11.64 -48.45 -1.16
CA ILE A 5 10.72 -47.41 -1.62
C ILE A 5 11.14 -46.04 -1.09
N PHE A 6 11.60 -45.96 0.17
CA PHE A 6 12.12 -44.72 0.74
C PHE A 6 13.40 -44.25 0.04
N VAL A 7 14.35 -45.15 -0.22
CA VAL A 7 15.60 -44.81 -0.94
C VAL A 7 15.31 -44.38 -2.38
N ALA A 8 14.41 -45.06 -3.09
CA ALA A 8 14.00 -44.68 -4.43
C ALA A 8 13.30 -43.31 -4.45
N TRP A 9 12.49 -43.02 -3.43
CA TRP A 9 11.82 -41.72 -3.29
C TRP A 9 12.82 -40.59 -2.99
N VAL A 10 13.81 -40.82 -2.13
CA VAL A 10 14.88 -39.86 -1.85
C VAL A 10 15.73 -39.59 -3.09
N LEU A 11 16.09 -40.61 -3.86
CA LEU A 11 16.86 -40.45 -5.10
C LEU A 11 16.08 -39.71 -6.19
N PHE A 12 14.79 -39.99 -6.33
CA PHE A 12 13.90 -39.24 -7.22
C PHE A 12 13.78 -37.78 -6.77
N TYR A 13 13.63 -37.54 -5.48
CA TYR A 13 13.53 -36.20 -4.89
C TYR A 13 14.81 -35.39 -5.09
N VAL A 14 15.99 -35.96 -4.83
CA VAL A 14 17.28 -35.29 -5.07
C VAL A 14 17.46 -34.98 -6.56
N SER A 15 17.07 -35.90 -7.45
CA SER A 15 17.13 -35.68 -8.90
C SER A 15 16.17 -34.59 -9.36
N PHE A 16 14.96 -34.54 -8.81
CA PHE A 16 13.97 -33.48 -9.05
C PHE A 16 14.47 -32.11 -8.56
N LEU A 17 15.11 -32.05 -7.39
CA LEU A 17 15.69 -30.81 -6.88
C LEU A 17 16.88 -30.34 -7.71
N LEU A 18 17.71 -31.25 -8.22
CA LEU A 18 18.80 -30.90 -9.13
C LEU A 18 18.27 -30.41 -10.48
N ALA A 19 17.19 -30.99 -11.00
CA ALA A 19 16.51 -30.53 -12.22
C ALA A 19 15.85 -29.15 -12.03
N MET A 20 15.16 -28.94 -10.91
CA MET A 20 14.58 -27.65 -10.52
C MET A 20 15.64 -26.58 -10.31
N ARG A 21 16.77 -26.91 -9.64
CA ARG A 21 17.91 -26.00 -9.48
C ARG A 21 18.54 -25.64 -10.83
N ARG A 22 18.60 -26.57 -11.78
CA ARG A 22 19.02 -26.29 -13.17
C ARG A 22 18.04 -25.40 -13.93
N MET A 23 16.73 -25.56 -13.71
CA MET A 23 15.70 -24.68 -14.28
C MET A 23 15.73 -23.27 -13.68
N TRP A 24 16.16 -23.15 -12.42
CA TRP A 24 16.21 -21.89 -11.67
C TRP A 24 17.56 -21.17 -11.78
N ALA A 25 18.58 -21.80 -12.35
CA ALA A 25 19.79 -21.13 -12.81
C ALA A 25 19.52 -20.41 -14.16
N GLY A 26 18.84 -19.27 -14.07
CA GLY A 26 19.09 -18.13 -14.96
C GLY A 26 18.50 -18.11 -16.37
N LYS A 27 17.61 -19.03 -16.81
CA LYS A 27 17.11 -19.01 -18.21
C LYS A 27 15.62 -19.15 -18.49
N TYR A 28 14.72 -19.21 -17.50
CA TYR A 28 13.27 -19.32 -17.79
C TYR A 28 12.38 -18.40 -16.94
N VAL A 29 12.57 -17.09 -17.07
CA VAL A 29 11.46 -16.12 -16.94
C VAL A 29 10.70 -16.15 -18.26
N ARG A 30 9.66 -16.99 -18.37
CA ARG A 30 8.91 -17.22 -19.64
C ARG A 30 7.86 -16.16 -19.97
N SER A 31 7.74 -15.11 -19.16
CA SER A 31 6.87 -13.96 -19.48
C SER A 31 7.72 -12.89 -20.19
N PRO A 32 7.43 -12.55 -21.46
CA PRO A 32 8.10 -11.45 -22.16
C PRO A 32 8.03 -10.13 -21.40
N LEU A 33 6.94 -9.91 -20.66
CA LEU A 33 6.74 -8.75 -19.79
C LEU A 33 7.60 -8.78 -18.54
N ALA A 34 7.70 -9.93 -17.86
CA ALA A 34 8.55 -10.06 -16.68
C ALA A 34 10.04 -9.98 -17.06
N ARG A 35 10.41 -10.47 -18.25
CA ARG A 35 11.75 -10.32 -18.80
C ARG A 35 12.04 -8.87 -19.19
N ASN A 36 11.10 -8.14 -19.79
CA ASN A 36 11.28 -6.71 -20.07
C ASN A 36 11.31 -5.88 -18.79
N LEU A 37 10.50 -6.19 -17.78
CA LEU A 37 10.56 -5.51 -16.49
C LEU A 37 11.88 -5.79 -15.79
N PHE A 38 12.33 -7.05 -15.75
CA PHE A 38 13.60 -7.42 -15.16
C PHE A 38 14.80 -6.87 -15.94
N LEU A 39 14.76 -6.91 -17.28
CA LEU A 39 15.80 -6.32 -18.12
C LEU A 39 15.80 -4.80 -17.98
N ASN A 40 14.65 -4.13 -17.95
CA ASN A 40 14.59 -2.69 -17.69
C ASN A 40 15.16 -2.36 -16.31
N MET A 41 14.82 -3.12 -15.27
CA MET A 41 15.37 -2.92 -13.91
C MET A 41 16.89 -3.17 -13.82
N VAL A 42 17.41 -4.12 -14.60
CA VAL A 42 18.84 -4.45 -14.63
C VAL A 42 19.62 -3.49 -15.53
N THR A 43 19.04 -3.03 -16.63
CA THR A 43 19.62 -2.03 -17.54
C THR A 43 19.53 -0.60 -16.97
N GLU A 44 18.58 -0.33 -16.07
CA GLU A 44 18.48 0.92 -15.29
C GLU A 44 19.67 1.16 -14.35
N SER A 45 20.56 0.18 -14.16
CA SER A 45 21.82 0.39 -13.43
C SER A 45 22.82 1.32 -14.14
N GLU A 46 22.58 1.71 -15.40
CA GLU A 46 23.53 2.52 -16.18
C GLU A 46 23.05 3.93 -16.59
N ILE A 47 21.81 4.38 -16.35
CA ILE A 47 21.38 5.79 -16.60
C ILE A 47 20.35 6.27 -15.54
N PRO A 48 20.79 6.83 -14.39
CA PRO A 48 19.94 6.97 -13.21
C PRO A 48 19.22 8.34 -13.11
N GLY A 49 18.31 8.69 -14.02
CA GLY A 49 17.41 9.83 -13.68
C GLY A 49 16.45 10.38 -14.73
N HIS A 50 16.70 10.17 -16.03
CA HIS A 50 15.95 10.91 -17.06
C HIS A 50 14.66 10.21 -17.53
N GLU A 51 14.49 8.91 -17.30
CA GLU A 51 13.31 8.15 -17.75
C GLU A 51 12.26 7.91 -16.65
N THR A 52 12.66 7.70 -15.41
CA THR A 52 11.75 7.48 -14.26
C THR A 52 10.88 8.71 -13.98
N GLN A 53 11.38 9.93 -14.21
CA GLN A 53 10.58 11.15 -14.08
C GLN A 53 9.43 11.26 -15.10
N LYS A 54 9.52 10.62 -16.27
CA LYS A 54 8.47 10.70 -17.30
C LYS A 54 7.17 10.04 -16.84
N TRP A 55 7.25 9.03 -15.98
CA TRP A 55 6.08 8.25 -15.54
C TRP A 55 5.18 9.02 -14.57
N TYR A 56 5.74 10.02 -13.88
CA TYR A 56 5.04 10.82 -12.88
C TYR A 56 4.63 12.19 -13.38
N HIS A 57 4.93 12.54 -14.64
CA HIS A 57 4.61 13.86 -15.19
C HIS A 57 3.12 13.95 -15.52
N CYS A 58 2.39 14.77 -14.76
CA CYS A 58 1.01 15.10 -15.10
C CYS A 58 1.02 16.20 -16.16
N CYS A 59 0.21 16.06 -17.23
CA CYS A 59 0.02 17.12 -18.22
C CYS A 59 -0.98 18.15 -17.66
N PRO A 60 -0.54 19.36 -17.22
CA PRO A 60 -1.44 20.30 -16.54
C PRO A 60 -2.55 20.84 -17.47
N ASP A 61 -2.36 20.76 -18.79
CA ASP A 61 -3.35 21.14 -19.79
C ASP A 61 -4.57 20.20 -19.81
N MET A 62 -4.42 18.99 -19.28
CA MET A 62 -5.54 18.05 -19.07
C MET A 62 -6.32 18.35 -17.78
N LEU A 63 -5.81 19.24 -16.92
CA LEU A 63 -6.49 19.66 -15.71
C LEU A 63 -7.39 20.86 -16.00
N GLY A 64 -8.62 20.84 -15.47
CA GLY A 64 -9.49 22.02 -15.55
C GLY A 64 -8.87 23.23 -14.86
N GLU A 65 -9.19 24.45 -15.33
CA GLU A 65 -8.54 25.70 -14.89
C GLU A 65 -8.43 25.86 -13.38
N ARG A 66 -9.49 25.50 -12.64
CA ARG A 66 -9.54 25.58 -11.17
C ARG A 66 -8.55 24.67 -10.46
N VAL A 67 -8.32 23.47 -11.00
CA VAL A 67 -7.40 22.48 -10.44
C VAL A 67 -5.97 22.79 -10.87
N ARG A 68 -5.80 23.28 -12.11
CA ARG A 68 -4.48 23.61 -12.66
C ARG A 68 -3.72 24.61 -11.80
N SER A 69 -4.38 25.65 -11.27
CA SER A 69 -3.75 26.63 -10.38
C SER A 69 -3.40 26.09 -8.98
N LEU A 70 -4.04 25.00 -8.57
CA LEU A 70 -3.84 24.35 -7.27
C LEU A 70 -2.93 23.11 -7.38
N PHE A 71 -2.58 22.72 -8.60
CA PHE A 71 -1.82 21.50 -8.86
C PHE A 71 -0.39 21.62 -8.33
N VAL A 72 0.03 20.63 -7.56
CA VAL A 72 1.39 20.48 -7.07
C VAL A 72 1.95 19.18 -7.62
N GLN A 73 2.96 19.29 -8.49
CA GLN A 73 3.63 18.14 -9.07
C GLN A 73 4.55 17.47 -8.03
N SER A 74 4.27 16.21 -7.69
CA SER A 74 5.18 15.36 -6.92
C SER A 74 6.34 14.86 -7.80
N HIS A 75 7.42 14.44 -7.16
CA HIS A 75 8.62 13.92 -7.83
C HIS A 75 9.21 12.76 -7.04
N LEU A 76 10.13 12.03 -7.67
CA LEU A 76 10.92 11.00 -7.01
C LEU A 76 11.93 11.68 -6.07
N ASP A 77 11.56 11.84 -4.80
CA ASP A 77 12.44 12.37 -3.76
C ASP A 77 13.17 11.24 -3.00
N ALA A 78 14.10 11.62 -2.13
CA ALA A 78 14.93 10.66 -1.39
C ALA A 78 14.11 9.67 -0.55
N ASP A 79 13.01 10.11 0.05
CA ASP A 79 12.10 9.26 0.83
C ASP A 79 11.38 8.24 -0.07
N THR A 80 10.98 8.67 -1.28
CA THR A 80 10.40 7.81 -2.31
C THR A 80 11.41 6.79 -2.80
N GLU A 81 12.65 7.20 -3.12
CA GLU A 81 13.72 6.29 -3.55
C GLU A 81 14.07 5.27 -2.46
N ALA A 82 14.13 5.71 -1.20
CA ALA A 82 14.38 4.83 -0.07
C ALA A 82 13.23 3.84 0.13
N PHE A 83 11.97 4.26 -0.07
CA PHE A 83 10.82 3.36 -0.04
C PHE A 83 10.87 2.32 -1.16
N LEU A 84 11.22 2.71 -2.39
CA LEU A 84 11.35 1.80 -3.52
C LEU A 84 12.46 0.77 -3.27
N SER A 85 13.63 1.23 -2.80
CA SER A 85 14.77 0.37 -2.48
C SER A 85 14.40 -0.67 -1.42
N ARG A 86 13.78 -0.24 -0.31
CA ARG A 86 13.27 -1.14 0.74
C ARG A 86 12.22 -2.11 0.22
N SER A 87 11.35 -1.69 -0.70
CA SER A 87 10.32 -2.54 -1.29
C SER A 87 10.93 -3.65 -2.16
N VAL A 88 11.98 -3.34 -2.93
CA VAL A 88 12.73 -4.32 -3.73
C VAL A 88 13.45 -5.32 -2.84
N GLU A 89 14.14 -4.85 -1.81
CA GLU A 89 14.84 -5.69 -0.83
C GLU A 89 13.88 -6.62 -0.09
N LYS A 90 12.78 -6.06 0.43
CA LYS A 90 11.74 -6.82 1.15
C LYS A 90 11.10 -7.86 0.24
N SER A 91 10.79 -7.51 -1.01
CA SER A 91 10.26 -8.46 -1.99
C SER A 91 11.24 -9.61 -2.22
N SER A 92 12.53 -9.31 -2.41
CA SER A 92 13.59 -10.32 -2.64
C SER A 92 13.79 -11.25 -1.44
N TRP A 93 13.84 -10.71 -0.23
CA TRP A 93 13.98 -11.50 1.00
C TRP A 93 12.74 -12.37 1.25
N LEU A 94 11.54 -11.86 0.98
CA LEU A 94 10.29 -12.58 1.14
C LEU A 94 10.04 -13.62 0.06
N PHE A 95 10.43 -13.40 -1.20
CA PHE A 95 10.39 -14.46 -2.21
C PHE A 95 11.32 -15.61 -1.82
N THR A 96 12.50 -15.28 -1.29
CA THR A 96 13.45 -16.26 -0.77
C THR A 96 12.86 -17.00 0.44
N GLN A 97 12.22 -16.30 1.38
CA GLN A 97 11.56 -16.90 2.55
C GLN A 97 10.30 -17.69 2.21
N LEU A 98 9.46 -17.23 1.27
CA LEU A 98 8.30 -17.95 0.77
C LEU A 98 8.72 -19.19 -0.01
N TYR A 99 9.80 -19.10 -0.78
CA TYR A 99 10.43 -20.24 -1.41
C TYR A 99 10.88 -21.27 -0.36
N HIS A 100 11.62 -20.84 0.66
CA HIS A 100 12.03 -21.71 1.77
C HIS A 100 10.85 -22.25 2.59
N SER A 101 9.80 -21.46 2.78
CA SER A 101 8.59 -21.80 3.55
C SER A 101 7.65 -22.74 2.78
N LEU A 102 7.47 -22.59 1.47
CA LEU A 102 6.79 -23.58 0.64
C LEU A 102 7.56 -24.90 0.63
N PHE A 103 8.91 -24.83 0.60
CA PHE A 103 9.77 -25.99 0.78
C PHE A 103 9.59 -26.66 2.16
N SER A 104 9.40 -25.89 3.23
CA SER A 104 9.19 -26.43 4.59
C SER A 104 7.73 -26.86 4.86
N THR A 105 6.75 -26.29 4.16
CA THR A 105 5.31 -26.59 4.34
C THR A 105 4.92 -27.94 3.74
N ILE A 106 5.66 -28.45 2.76
CA ILE A 106 5.56 -29.85 2.32
C ILE A 106 6.09 -30.82 3.41
N PHE A 107 6.82 -30.31 4.41
CA PHE A 107 7.49 -31.11 5.44
C PHE A 107 7.02 -30.92 6.89
N SER A 108 6.01 -30.11 7.22
CA SER A 108 5.56 -30.03 8.62
C SER A 108 4.07 -29.69 8.72
N PRO A 109 3.20 -30.68 9.02
CA PRO A 109 1.75 -30.57 8.87
C PRO A 109 1.07 -29.78 9.99
N VAL A 110 1.73 -28.78 10.59
CA VAL A 110 1.13 -27.94 11.64
C VAL A 110 1.69 -26.52 11.56
N MET A 111 1.09 -25.67 10.73
CA MET A 111 1.08 -24.24 11.03
C MET A 111 -0.18 -23.63 10.46
N SER A 112 -1.09 -23.26 11.35
CA SER A 112 -2.35 -22.61 11.03
C SER A 112 -2.09 -21.32 10.25
N ARG A 113 -2.80 -21.18 9.13
CA ARG A 113 -2.72 -20.13 8.12
C ARG A 113 -3.24 -18.78 8.64
N THR A 114 -2.63 -18.23 9.68
CA THR A 114 -2.88 -16.85 10.11
C THR A 114 -1.86 -15.94 9.41
N SER A 115 -2.31 -15.39 8.27
CA SER A 115 -1.72 -14.33 7.44
C SER A 115 -0.30 -13.85 7.80
N ILE A 116 0.70 -14.64 7.37
CA ILE A 116 2.12 -14.27 7.33
C ILE A 116 2.32 -12.89 6.65
N ASN A 117 1.43 -12.50 5.73
CA ASN A 117 1.49 -11.20 5.04
C ASN A 117 1.22 -10.01 5.96
N GLY A 118 0.25 -10.12 6.88
CA GLY A 118 -0.06 -9.07 7.85
C GLY A 118 0.97 -8.95 8.96
N PHE A 119 1.61 -10.06 9.34
CA PHE A 119 2.69 -10.07 10.34
C PHE A 119 4.00 -9.48 9.78
N LEU A 120 4.28 -9.67 8.49
CA LEU A 120 5.47 -9.16 7.81
C LEU A 120 5.33 -7.70 7.33
N ALA A 121 4.25 -7.01 7.69
CA ALA A 121 3.92 -5.67 7.18
C ALA A 121 3.98 -5.60 5.64
N ARG A 122 3.45 -6.62 4.94
CA ARG A 122 3.35 -6.56 3.47
C ARG A 122 2.20 -5.64 3.08
N GLY A 123 2.44 -4.80 2.07
CA GLY A 123 1.46 -3.81 1.61
C GLY A 123 1.65 -2.42 2.22
N SER A 124 2.79 -2.13 2.86
CA SER A 124 3.13 -0.77 3.27
C SER A 124 2.93 0.18 2.10
N MET A 125 2.07 1.17 2.30
CA MET A 125 1.79 2.18 1.28
C MET A 125 2.76 3.34 1.45
N PHE A 126 3.17 3.91 0.32
CA PHE A 126 3.79 5.22 0.26
C PHE A 126 2.91 6.10 -0.61
N VAL A 127 2.49 7.24 -0.06
CA VAL A 127 1.64 8.20 -0.78
C VAL A 127 2.38 9.51 -0.98
N PHE A 128 3.08 9.98 0.06
CA PHE A 128 3.93 11.16 0.00
C PHE A 128 5.02 11.09 1.07
N SER A 129 6.13 11.79 0.82
CA SER A 129 7.17 12.08 1.82
C SER A 129 6.73 13.17 2.80
N LYS A 130 7.56 13.44 3.82
CA LYS A 130 7.32 14.53 4.78
C LYS A 130 7.29 15.88 4.08
N GLU A 131 8.22 16.12 3.17
CA GLU A 131 8.36 17.36 2.42
C GLU A 131 7.16 17.55 1.47
N GLN A 132 6.72 16.47 0.82
CA GLN A 132 5.53 16.50 -0.03
C GLN A 132 4.25 16.77 0.78
N PHE A 133 4.12 16.17 1.97
CA PHE A 133 3.00 16.45 2.88
C PHE A 133 2.96 17.91 3.32
N GLN A 134 4.11 18.45 3.77
CA GLN A 134 4.25 19.84 4.19
C GLN A 134 3.88 20.80 3.06
N ARG A 135 4.37 20.53 1.84
CA ARG A 135 4.08 21.33 0.66
C ARG A 135 2.61 21.26 0.25
N LEU A 136 2.00 20.08 0.31
CA LEU A 136 0.59 19.88 -0.02
C LEU A 136 -0.32 20.65 0.94
N LEU A 137 -0.03 20.61 2.24
CA LEU A 137 -0.80 21.32 3.26
C LEU A 137 -0.34 22.75 3.50
N GLN A 138 0.74 23.20 2.87
CA GLN A 138 1.36 24.51 3.09
C GLN A 138 1.64 24.79 4.57
N ILE A 139 2.23 23.80 5.27
CA ILE A 139 2.58 23.88 6.69
C ILE A 139 4.10 23.91 6.88
N SER A 140 4.56 24.53 7.96
CA SER A 140 5.98 24.50 8.34
C SER A 140 6.33 23.21 9.10
N PRO A 141 7.62 22.84 9.21
CA PRO A 141 8.05 21.69 10.00
C PRO A 141 7.65 21.75 11.48
N GLU A 142 7.48 22.95 12.02
CA GLU A 142 7.10 23.21 13.42
C GLU A 142 5.59 23.27 13.62
N TRP A 143 4.80 23.23 12.55
CA TRP A 143 3.35 23.31 12.63
C TRP A 143 2.79 22.12 13.41
N LYS A 144 1.82 22.39 14.28
CA LYS A 144 1.08 21.38 15.05
C LYS A 144 -0.42 21.63 15.00
N GLY A 145 -1.16 20.60 14.57
CA GLY A 145 -2.60 20.50 14.74
C GLY A 145 -2.96 19.71 16.00
N GLU A 146 -4.23 19.72 16.38
CA GLU A 146 -4.69 19.00 17.57
C GLU A 146 -4.99 17.54 17.22
N ARG A 147 -5.95 17.30 16.32
CA ARG A 147 -6.47 15.95 16.05
C ARG A 147 -6.42 15.57 14.58
N MET A 148 -5.86 14.40 14.32
CA MET A 148 -5.87 13.76 13.02
C MET A 148 -6.59 12.42 13.06
N LEU A 149 -7.32 12.08 12.00
CA LEU A 149 -7.85 10.74 11.75
C LEU A 149 -7.32 10.17 10.43
N ASP A 150 -6.81 8.94 10.47
CA ASP A 150 -6.46 8.17 9.28
C ASP A 150 -7.45 7.03 9.03
N LEU A 151 -8.23 7.14 7.95
CA LEU A 151 -9.23 6.14 7.58
C LEU A 151 -8.60 5.03 6.76
N GLY A 152 -8.67 3.79 7.26
CA GLY A 152 -8.04 2.64 6.60
C GLY A 152 -6.52 2.73 6.65
N ALA A 153 -5.97 2.99 7.83
CA ALA A 153 -4.55 3.31 8.04
C ALA A 153 -3.57 2.18 7.68
N GLY A 154 -4.06 0.94 7.50
CA GLY A 154 -3.21 -0.21 7.23
C GLY A 154 -2.19 -0.43 8.34
N ASP A 155 -0.92 -0.59 7.99
CA ASP A 155 0.18 -0.76 8.96
C ASP A 155 0.64 0.55 9.63
N GLY A 156 0.06 1.69 9.25
CA GLY A 156 0.38 3.00 9.81
C GLY A 156 1.61 3.67 9.21
N GLY A 157 2.15 3.17 8.08
CA GLY A 157 3.32 3.75 7.43
C GLY A 157 3.11 5.21 6.99
N VAL A 158 1.98 5.50 6.34
CA VAL A 158 1.65 6.87 5.92
C VAL A 158 1.16 7.71 7.11
N THR A 159 0.47 7.09 8.06
CA THR A 159 0.06 7.72 9.32
C THR A 159 1.26 8.28 10.08
N GLU A 160 2.43 7.64 10.02
CA GLU A 160 3.65 8.12 10.66
C GLU A 160 4.18 9.43 10.06
N VAL A 161 4.04 9.61 8.74
CA VAL A 161 4.41 10.84 8.04
C VAL A 161 3.51 12.00 8.49
N MET A 162 2.20 11.76 8.54
CA MET A 162 1.21 12.80 8.86
C MET A 162 1.11 13.07 10.38
N GLY A 163 1.08 12.02 11.19
CA GLY A 163 0.87 12.06 12.64
C GLY A 163 1.96 12.80 13.40
N ALA A 164 3.16 12.92 12.81
CA ALA A 164 4.24 13.76 13.34
C ALA A 164 3.84 15.23 13.53
N TYR A 165 2.77 15.69 12.88
CA TYR A 165 2.28 17.08 12.93
C TYR A 165 1.02 17.27 13.78
N PHE A 166 0.59 16.25 14.54
CA PHE A 166 -0.59 16.34 15.40
C PHE A 166 -0.28 15.94 16.85
N ASN A 167 -1.13 16.33 17.78
CA ASN A 167 -1.04 15.94 19.19
C ASN A 167 -1.74 14.61 19.44
N GLU A 168 -2.93 14.45 18.86
CA GLU A 168 -3.73 13.24 18.94
C GLU A 168 -3.89 12.61 17.56
N VAL A 169 -3.49 11.34 17.43
CA VAL A 169 -3.58 10.58 16.18
C VAL A 169 -4.56 9.42 16.35
N TYR A 170 -5.62 9.47 15.57
CA TYR A 170 -6.65 8.44 15.49
C TYR A 170 -6.53 7.66 14.19
N ALA A 171 -6.87 6.38 14.22
CA ALA A 171 -6.86 5.55 13.03
C ALA A 171 -8.03 4.55 13.03
N THR A 172 -8.53 4.23 11.83
CA THR A 172 -9.45 3.10 11.62
C THR A 172 -8.78 2.06 10.73
N GLU A 173 -9.11 0.80 10.98
CA GLU A 173 -8.64 -0.33 10.19
C GLU A 173 -9.60 -1.51 10.40
N VAL A 174 -9.73 -2.40 9.42
CA VAL A 174 -10.57 -3.62 9.52
C VAL A 174 -9.75 -4.84 9.91
N SER A 175 -8.49 -4.89 9.49
CA SER A 175 -7.57 -6.03 9.68
C SER A 175 -7.00 -6.09 11.10
N VAL A 176 -7.23 -7.21 11.80
CA VAL A 176 -6.75 -7.42 13.17
C VAL A 176 -5.22 -7.30 13.31
N PRO A 177 -4.38 -7.90 12.45
CA PRO A 177 -2.93 -7.70 12.51
C PRO A 177 -2.52 -6.23 12.34
N MET A 178 -3.22 -5.47 11.49
CA MET A 178 -2.90 -4.08 11.22
C MET A 178 -3.29 -3.18 12.40
N LYS A 179 -4.46 -3.42 13.02
CA LYS A 179 -4.82 -2.81 14.30
C LYS A 179 -3.73 -2.98 15.36
N TRP A 180 -3.16 -4.18 15.46
CA TRP A 180 -2.07 -4.43 16.39
C TRP A 180 -0.82 -3.58 16.10
N HIS A 181 -0.44 -3.42 14.83
CA HIS A 181 0.68 -2.54 14.45
C HIS A 181 0.40 -1.08 14.79
N LEU A 182 -0.81 -0.59 14.52
CA LEU A 182 -1.22 0.78 14.86
C LEU A 182 -1.20 1.04 16.38
N GLN A 183 -1.66 0.07 17.18
CA GLN A 183 -1.60 0.16 18.65
C GLN A 183 -0.16 0.22 19.16
N ARG A 184 0.78 -0.51 18.53
CA ARG A 184 2.20 -0.44 18.88
C ARG A 184 2.83 0.92 18.57
N LYS A 185 2.27 1.65 17.60
CA LYS A 185 2.62 3.05 17.31
C LYS A 185 1.90 4.06 18.21
N GLN A 186 1.16 3.58 19.22
CA GLN A 186 0.42 4.38 20.21
C GLN A 186 -0.69 5.25 19.59
N TYR A 187 -1.23 4.85 18.44
CA TYR A 187 -2.39 5.51 17.85
C TYR A 187 -3.70 5.08 18.52
N SER A 188 -4.65 6.00 18.62
CA SER A 188 -5.99 5.74 19.15
C SER A 188 -6.85 5.08 18.09
N LEU A 189 -7.12 3.79 18.26
CA LEU A 189 -7.98 3.06 17.32
C LEU A 189 -9.46 3.36 17.55
N LEU A 190 -10.16 3.70 16.48
CA LEU A 190 -11.60 3.91 16.46
C LEU A 190 -12.30 2.82 15.65
N GLY A 191 -13.55 2.52 16.02
CA GLY A 191 -14.42 1.65 15.24
C GLY A 191 -14.78 2.26 13.88
N ILE A 192 -14.94 1.42 12.86
CA ILE A 192 -15.34 1.84 11.50
C ILE A 192 -16.71 2.54 11.46
N ASP A 193 -17.57 2.26 12.44
CA ASP A 193 -18.90 2.85 12.57
C ASP A 193 -18.96 3.98 13.62
N GLU A 194 -17.84 4.29 14.26
CA GLU A 194 -17.78 5.15 15.46
C GLU A 194 -16.93 6.41 15.25
N TRP A 195 -16.00 6.41 14.30
CA TRP A 195 -15.05 7.50 14.09
C TRP A 195 -15.70 8.87 13.85
N HIS A 196 -16.93 8.90 13.32
CA HIS A 196 -17.71 10.11 13.06
C HIS A 196 -18.59 10.54 14.24
N ARG A 197 -18.63 9.78 15.34
CA ARG A 197 -19.50 9.98 16.52
C ARG A 197 -18.74 10.20 17.82
N THR A 198 -17.49 10.63 17.75
CA THR A 198 -16.59 10.76 18.91
C THR A 198 -16.90 11.97 19.81
N GLY A 199 -17.78 12.88 19.38
CA GLY A 199 -18.12 14.11 20.12
C GLY A 199 -17.10 15.24 19.95
N PHE A 200 -16.04 15.03 19.17
CA PHE A 200 -15.09 16.05 18.76
C PHE A 200 -14.91 16.06 17.24
N GLN A 201 -14.18 17.06 16.75
CA GLN A 201 -13.89 17.24 15.33
C GLN A 201 -12.38 17.14 15.08
N TYR A 202 -12.01 16.84 13.84
CA TYR A 202 -10.63 16.64 13.40
C TYR A 202 -10.13 17.83 12.59
N ASP A 203 -8.87 18.21 12.81
CA ASP A 203 -8.18 19.21 11.99
C ASP A 203 -7.78 18.62 10.63
N LEU A 204 -7.52 17.31 10.61
CA LEU A 204 -7.19 16.56 9.40
C LEU A 204 -7.86 15.19 9.40
N ILE A 205 -8.51 14.84 8.29
CA ILE A 205 -8.91 13.46 8.00
C ILE A 205 -8.20 13.02 6.72
N SER A 206 -7.51 11.89 6.74
CA SER A 206 -6.98 11.24 5.54
C SER A 206 -7.85 10.07 5.10
N CYS A 207 -8.08 10.00 3.79
CA CYS A 207 -8.79 8.93 3.12
C CYS A 207 -7.95 8.50 1.91
N LEU A 208 -7.06 7.54 2.12
CA LEU A 208 -6.01 7.20 1.15
C LEU A 208 -6.31 5.86 0.50
N ASN A 209 -6.58 5.85 -0.81
CA ASN A 209 -6.90 4.64 -1.58
C ASN A 209 -8.03 3.80 -0.94
N LEU A 210 -9.03 4.49 -0.39
CA LEU A 210 -10.18 3.90 0.29
C LEU A 210 -11.48 4.09 -0.50
N LEU A 211 -11.66 5.23 -1.19
CA LEU A 211 -12.90 5.55 -1.89
C LEU A 211 -13.26 4.55 -2.99
N ASP A 212 -12.25 4.01 -3.67
CA ASP A 212 -12.40 3.01 -4.72
C ASP A 212 -12.90 1.66 -4.18
N ARG A 213 -12.78 1.41 -2.88
CA ARG A 213 -13.17 0.16 -2.22
C ARG A 213 -14.38 0.30 -1.28
N CYS A 214 -14.98 1.49 -1.25
CA CYS A 214 -16.09 1.83 -0.37
C CYS A 214 -17.45 1.59 -1.05
N ASP A 215 -18.38 0.97 -0.32
CA ASP A 215 -19.76 0.75 -0.77
C ASP A 215 -20.54 2.06 -0.95
N GLU A 216 -20.36 3.02 -0.03
CA GLU A 216 -21.11 4.29 0.01
C GLU A 216 -20.15 5.51 0.02
N PRO A 217 -19.40 5.76 -1.07
CA PRO A 217 -18.33 6.79 -1.08
C PRO A 217 -18.85 8.20 -0.82
N PHE A 218 -20.06 8.55 -1.29
CA PHE A 218 -20.68 9.85 -1.01
C PHE A 218 -21.09 10.03 0.44
N LYS A 219 -21.56 8.95 1.09
CA LYS A 219 -21.89 8.97 2.51
C LYS A 219 -20.63 9.16 3.34
N LEU A 220 -19.56 8.42 3.02
CA LEU A 220 -18.25 8.57 3.64
C LEU A 220 -17.75 10.03 3.53
N LEU A 221 -17.78 10.61 2.32
CA LEU A 221 -17.38 12.02 2.12
C LEU A 221 -18.25 13.01 2.90
N SER A 222 -19.56 12.76 2.98
CA SER A 222 -20.49 13.56 3.79
C SER A 222 -20.16 13.46 5.29
N GLU A 223 -19.87 12.26 5.79
CA GLU A 223 -19.49 12.04 7.19
C GLU A 223 -18.15 12.69 7.51
N ILE A 224 -17.14 12.53 6.63
CA ILE A 224 -15.84 13.21 6.73
C ILE A 224 -16.05 14.72 6.87
N LYS A 225 -16.84 15.32 5.98
CA LYS A 225 -17.10 16.76 6.01
C LYS A 225 -17.73 17.21 7.33
N LYS A 226 -18.62 16.42 7.93
CA LYS A 226 -19.27 16.73 9.22
C LYS A 226 -18.34 16.53 10.42
N SER A 227 -17.34 15.67 10.30
CA SER A 227 -16.37 15.39 11.37
C SER A 227 -15.14 16.31 11.34
N LEU A 228 -14.95 17.10 10.28
CA LEU A 228 -13.89 18.10 10.19
C LEU A 228 -14.26 19.39 10.93
N VAL A 229 -13.26 20.02 11.57
CA VAL A 229 -13.43 21.34 12.20
C VAL A 229 -13.95 22.35 11.16
N PRO A 230 -15.00 23.15 11.44
CA PRO A 230 -15.63 23.96 10.41
C PRO A 230 -14.73 25.12 10.02
N GLY A 231 -14.51 25.30 8.72
CA GLY A 231 -13.72 26.40 8.16
C GLY A 231 -12.21 26.17 8.14
N THR A 232 -11.66 25.33 9.02
CA THR A 232 -10.21 25.05 9.09
C THR A 232 -9.83 23.60 8.84
N GLY A 233 -10.73 22.65 9.08
CA GLY A 233 -10.48 21.22 8.91
C GLY A 233 -10.24 20.85 7.45
N ARG A 234 -9.27 19.96 7.21
CA ARG A 234 -8.83 19.56 5.87
C ARG A 234 -9.03 18.07 5.63
N LEU A 235 -9.40 17.72 4.40
CA LEU A 235 -9.40 16.34 3.91
C LEU A 235 -8.19 16.13 3.01
N ILE A 236 -7.40 15.09 3.28
CA ILE A 236 -6.46 14.55 2.29
C ILE A 236 -7.09 13.32 1.66
N LEU A 237 -7.21 13.34 0.33
CA LEU A 237 -7.77 12.25 -0.44
C LEU A 237 -6.71 11.74 -1.42
N ALA A 238 -6.51 10.42 -1.44
CA ALA A 238 -5.77 9.76 -2.51
C ALA A 238 -6.67 8.76 -3.23
N ALA A 239 -6.71 8.83 -4.56
CA ALA A 239 -7.46 7.93 -5.42
C ALA A 239 -6.69 7.71 -6.72
N VAL A 240 -6.79 6.51 -7.28
CA VAL A 240 -6.21 6.18 -8.58
C VAL A 240 -7.12 6.70 -9.69
N LEU A 241 -6.51 7.36 -10.69
CA LEU A 241 -7.22 7.87 -11.86
C LEU A 241 -6.83 7.07 -13.13
N PRO A 242 -7.77 6.83 -14.07
CA PRO A 242 -9.19 7.20 -13.99
C PRO A 242 -9.92 6.40 -12.91
N PHE A 243 -10.86 7.04 -12.20
CA PHE A 243 -11.53 6.43 -11.05
C PHE A 243 -12.38 5.24 -11.48
N GLN A 244 -12.00 4.04 -11.05
CA GLN A 244 -12.71 2.78 -11.32
C GLN A 244 -12.94 2.05 -9.99
N PRO A 245 -14.08 2.27 -9.32
CA PRO A 245 -14.33 1.66 -8.02
C PRO A 245 -14.45 0.13 -8.13
N TYR A 246 -13.79 -0.59 -7.25
CA TYR A 246 -13.87 -2.03 -7.07
C TYR A 246 -14.14 -2.33 -5.59
N VAL A 247 -15.35 -2.80 -5.31
CA VAL A 247 -15.78 -3.16 -3.96
C VAL A 247 -15.21 -4.53 -3.58
N GLU A 248 -14.26 -4.57 -2.64
CA GLU A 248 -13.69 -5.84 -2.12
C GLU A 248 -14.67 -6.60 -1.20
N THR A 249 -15.60 -5.89 -0.55
CA THR A 249 -16.63 -6.51 0.29
C THR A 249 -17.89 -5.64 0.34
N GLY A 250 -18.94 -6.07 -0.38
CA GLY A 250 -20.25 -5.40 -0.45
C GLY A 250 -21.26 -6.23 -1.22
N LYS A 251 -22.57 -6.00 -1.00
CA LYS A 251 -23.65 -6.75 -1.69
C LYS A 251 -23.59 -6.50 -3.19
N MET A 252 -23.61 -7.57 -3.99
CA MET A 252 -23.67 -7.48 -5.45
C MET A 252 -24.85 -6.59 -5.88
N ILE A 253 -24.56 -5.39 -6.35
CA ILE A 253 -25.49 -4.60 -7.15
C ILE A 253 -24.90 -4.60 -8.56
N GLY A 254 -25.60 -5.26 -9.48
CA GLY A 254 -25.23 -5.33 -10.88
C GLY A 254 -25.13 -3.93 -11.48
N VAL A 255 -23.92 -3.51 -11.85
CA VAL A 255 -23.70 -2.26 -12.57
C VAL A 255 -23.90 -2.53 -14.07
N THR A 256 -25.06 -2.11 -14.58
CA THR A 256 -25.27 -1.94 -16.02
C THR A 256 -24.36 -0.81 -16.50
N LYS A 257 -23.33 -1.15 -17.28
CA LYS A 257 -22.47 -0.17 -17.96
C LYS A 257 -23.32 0.65 -18.94
N THR A 258 -23.54 1.92 -18.64
CA THR A 258 -23.91 2.92 -19.66
C THR A 258 -22.69 3.80 -19.86
N ILE A 259 -21.98 3.57 -20.96
CA ILE A 259 -20.93 4.46 -21.46
C ILE A 259 -21.66 5.65 -22.09
N VAL A 260 -21.48 6.85 -21.53
CA VAL A 260 -21.82 8.09 -22.23
C VAL A 260 -20.50 8.69 -22.66
N GLN A 261 -20.34 8.83 -23.98
CA GLN A 261 -19.23 9.52 -24.66
C GLN A 261 -19.28 11.03 -24.38
#